data_AF-L0B0T2-F1
#
_entry.id   AF-L0B0T2-F1
#
_cell.length_a   1.000
_cell.length_b   1.000
_cell.length_c   1.000
_cell.angle_alpha   90.00
_cell.angle_beta   90.00
_cell.angle_gamma   90.00
#
_symmetry.space_group_name_H-M   'P 1'
#
loop_
_entity.id
_entity.type
_entity.pdbx_description
1 polymer ?
#
loop_
_entity_poly.entity_id
_entity_poly.type
_entity_poly.pdbx_seq_one_letter_code
_entity_poly.pdbx_strand_id
1 'polypeptide(L)'
;MKTVMEDIFSVELHPCETIEDYQNDKDGYKPLFTHHFFNPEYRNDSIKWVKYDIYYLVDTFEIFIKVKGQLVNSCNRENIQEALSTVYKSVFKNIPEYTLIKDEQTFIDILLHKSSGTYKFIPPGRMVMENSIDDYSTFQLRYCTFKDEITEKDVGEVDEQDPGSIYMKSTLSKQIYFYDNSKSDKIDLSRETIEDLSKDGSFNNSVINEILESKLALRSQNSPKVKLSVQECVTDYSIPSNFKVLHRRIEWFYHWFIDGVSDITYDHRWVVLIPLVLKRNRKMHKPSETNSLQSALTSNEDFERRRIEQEYDIQTHITKQDLGAISMFNSESSGDDKDAYTISIVGMVTTYSYFTISGNRLRISQFMIMPNYSGKGFGLMVLEMIYRMAILDKNVREVSVEDPTSTFSILRYIVIMKMCFDSAHISPNMLYSDIEEPAYASVKEWVVKVCKESKYNASRIVEILQLTVILHPISRLPYTLTKTAPGTASDHYLKLSNGSEAYVNYVANLMKRIRSEEIRRLGKVDHFNLGTSSINAVNHVG
;
A
#
# COMPACT_ATOMS: atom_id res chain seq x y z
N MET A 1 -7.54 -26.44 -6.38
CA MET A 1 -7.72 -26.17 -4.93
C MET A 1 -7.93 -24.69 -4.62
N LYS A 2 -7.25 -23.74 -5.32
CA LYS A 2 -7.56 -22.29 -5.23
C LYS A 2 -9.03 -21.94 -5.60
N THR A 3 -9.65 -22.72 -6.48
CA THR A 3 -10.93 -22.39 -7.12
C THR A 3 -12.20 -22.64 -6.28
N VAL A 4 -12.17 -23.46 -5.22
CA VAL A 4 -13.41 -23.92 -4.55
C VAL A 4 -13.86 -23.00 -3.40
N MET A 5 -12.94 -22.26 -2.77
CA MET A 5 -13.25 -21.35 -1.66
C MET A 5 -13.67 -19.96 -2.14
N GLU A 6 -13.12 -19.52 -3.28
CA GLU A 6 -13.56 -18.29 -3.97
C GLU A 6 -15.03 -18.36 -4.41
N ASP A 7 -15.59 -19.57 -4.54
CA ASP A 7 -17.00 -19.79 -4.90
C ASP A 7 -17.95 -19.61 -3.69
N ILE A 8 -17.48 -19.79 -2.45
CA ILE A 8 -18.32 -19.70 -1.24
C ILE A 8 -18.26 -18.30 -0.63
N PHE A 9 -17.06 -17.75 -0.45
CA PHE A 9 -16.87 -16.45 0.18
C PHE A 9 -16.48 -15.40 -0.86
N SER A 10 -17.28 -14.35 -0.96
CA SER A 10 -17.01 -13.19 -1.81
C SER A 10 -16.83 -11.95 -0.96
N VAL A 11 -15.85 -11.13 -1.32
CA VAL A 11 -15.51 -9.88 -0.62
C VAL A 11 -15.39 -8.76 -1.63
N GLU A 12 -15.98 -7.63 -1.32
CA GLU A 12 -15.88 -6.38 -2.07
C GLU A 12 -15.55 -5.24 -1.10
N LEU A 13 -14.56 -4.42 -1.46
CA LEU A 13 -14.06 -3.33 -0.63
C LEU A 13 -14.47 -2.00 -1.28
N HIS A 14 -15.13 -1.15 -0.49
CA HIS A 14 -15.77 0.08 -0.96
C HIS A 14 -15.17 1.31 -0.25
N PRO A 15 -14.28 2.09 -0.90
CA PRO A 15 -13.79 3.35 -0.35
C PRO A 15 -14.92 4.38 -0.24
N CYS A 16 -15.11 4.97 0.92
CA CYS A 16 -16.10 6.01 1.16
C CYS A 16 -15.42 7.32 1.58
N GLU A 17 -15.42 8.32 0.70
CA GLU A 17 -15.06 9.71 1.03
C GLU A 17 -16.31 10.50 1.40
N THR A 18 -17.42 10.22 0.73
CA THR A 18 -18.71 10.91 0.84
C THR A 18 -19.86 9.93 1.06
N ILE A 19 -21.04 10.45 1.36
CA ILE A 19 -22.26 9.64 1.41
C ILE A 19 -22.65 9.11 0.03
N GLU A 20 -22.35 9.84 -1.05
CA GLU A 20 -22.64 9.37 -2.40
C GLU A 20 -21.83 8.12 -2.75
N ASP A 21 -20.58 8.01 -2.30
CA ASP A 21 -19.74 6.82 -2.54
C ASP A 21 -20.38 5.57 -1.91
N TYR A 22 -20.85 5.73 -0.67
CA TYR A 22 -21.55 4.69 0.06
C TYR A 22 -22.87 4.26 -0.59
N GLN A 23 -23.64 5.21 -1.13
CA GLN A 23 -24.94 4.92 -1.73
C GLN A 23 -24.85 4.31 -3.13
N ASN A 24 -23.81 4.68 -3.89
CA ASN A 24 -23.67 4.29 -5.29
C ASN A 24 -22.76 3.07 -5.51
N ASP A 25 -22.14 2.54 -4.45
CA ASP A 25 -21.13 1.48 -4.50
C ASP A 25 -20.06 1.76 -5.58
N LYS A 26 -19.73 3.05 -5.76
CA LYS A 26 -18.86 3.50 -6.84
C LYS A 26 -17.40 3.25 -6.44
N ASP A 27 -16.62 2.69 -7.35
CA ASP A 27 -15.19 2.38 -7.17
C ASP A 27 -14.88 1.21 -6.20
N GLY A 28 -15.87 0.34 -5.96
CA GLY A 28 -15.65 -0.94 -5.28
C GLY A 28 -14.65 -1.84 -6.01
N TYR A 29 -13.83 -2.58 -5.25
CA TYR A 29 -12.84 -3.50 -5.80
C TYR A 29 -12.68 -4.77 -4.98
N LYS A 30 -12.17 -5.83 -5.62
CA LYS A 30 -11.95 -7.14 -4.99
C LYS A 30 -10.55 -7.24 -4.38
N PRO A 31 -10.39 -7.99 -3.27
CA PRO A 31 -9.08 -8.32 -2.73
C PRO A 31 -8.26 -9.16 -3.71
N LEU A 32 -6.93 -9.10 -3.60
CA LEU A 32 -6.02 -9.96 -4.37
C LEU A 32 -5.77 -11.30 -3.65
N PHE A 33 -5.80 -11.29 -2.32
CA PHE A 33 -5.55 -12.44 -1.47
C PHE A 33 -6.63 -12.53 -0.42
N THR A 34 -7.23 -13.71 -0.29
CA THR A 34 -8.30 -13.96 0.69
C THR A 34 -7.97 -15.09 1.65
N HIS A 35 -6.88 -15.82 1.39
CA HIS A 35 -6.46 -17.00 2.15
C HIS A 35 -6.01 -16.67 3.59
N HIS A 36 -5.69 -15.41 3.89
CA HIS A 36 -5.45 -14.92 5.26
C HIS A 36 -6.72 -14.92 6.13
N PHE A 37 -7.89 -14.85 5.51
CA PHE A 37 -9.19 -14.77 6.18
C PHE A 37 -10.00 -16.06 6.02
N PHE A 38 -9.94 -16.66 4.84
CA PHE A 38 -10.65 -17.88 4.50
C PHE A 38 -9.68 -19.06 4.40
N ASN A 39 -9.38 -19.70 5.53
CA ASN A 39 -8.59 -20.93 5.57
C ASN A 39 -9.47 -22.12 5.11
N PRO A 40 -9.02 -22.94 4.13
CA PRO A 40 -9.74 -24.13 3.66
C PRO A 40 -10.10 -25.14 4.75
N GLU A 41 -9.36 -25.15 5.86
CA GLU A 41 -9.62 -26.01 7.02
C GLU A 41 -10.92 -25.64 7.74
N TYR A 42 -11.41 -24.40 7.59
CA TYR A 42 -12.68 -23.95 8.17
C TYR A 42 -13.87 -24.11 7.22
N ARG A 43 -13.74 -24.95 6.18
CA ARG A 43 -14.85 -25.23 5.27
C ARG A 43 -16.03 -25.82 6.05
N ASN A 44 -17.18 -25.20 5.90
CA ASN A 44 -18.43 -25.69 6.46
C ASN A 44 -19.41 -25.99 5.31
N ASP A 45 -19.78 -27.26 5.16
CA ASP A 45 -20.65 -27.73 4.08
C ASP A 45 -22.09 -27.21 4.18
N SER A 46 -22.46 -26.63 5.33
CA SER A 46 -23.77 -25.98 5.52
C SER A 46 -23.81 -24.56 4.94
N ILE A 47 -22.68 -23.99 4.52
CA ILE A 47 -22.62 -22.66 3.89
C ILE A 47 -22.67 -22.83 2.37
N LYS A 48 -23.71 -22.26 1.74
CA LYS A 48 -23.83 -22.23 0.29
C LYS A 48 -23.01 -21.09 -0.32
N TRP A 49 -23.18 -19.88 0.20
CA TRP A 49 -22.38 -18.70 -0.18
C TRP A 49 -22.53 -17.58 0.86
N VAL A 50 -21.54 -16.69 0.92
CA VAL A 50 -21.51 -15.48 1.76
C VAL A 50 -20.84 -14.35 0.98
N LYS A 51 -21.43 -13.16 1.03
CA LYS A 51 -20.88 -11.91 0.51
C LYS A 51 -20.62 -10.94 1.65
N TYR A 52 -19.41 -10.40 1.71
CA TYR A 52 -19.01 -9.28 2.55
C TYR A 52 -18.77 -8.05 1.69
N ASP A 53 -19.59 -7.02 1.86
CA ASP A 53 -19.37 -5.69 1.32
C ASP A 53 -18.78 -4.82 2.44
N ILE A 54 -17.48 -4.56 2.37
CA ILE A 54 -16.70 -3.87 3.39
C ILE A 54 -16.53 -2.41 2.96
N TYR A 55 -17.29 -1.52 3.58
CA TYR A 55 -17.22 -0.08 3.40
C TYR A 55 -16.20 0.50 4.37
N TYR A 56 -15.36 1.42 3.92
CA TYR A 56 -14.34 2.01 4.78
C TYR A 56 -14.10 3.50 4.52
N LEU A 57 -13.81 4.23 5.58
CA LEU A 57 -13.47 5.66 5.49
C LEU A 57 -12.05 5.82 4.96
N VAL A 58 -11.89 6.62 3.90
CA VAL A 58 -10.60 6.76 3.19
C VAL A 58 -9.49 7.46 3.99
N ASP A 59 -9.82 8.12 5.10
CA ASP A 59 -8.88 8.80 5.98
C ASP A 59 -8.57 8.02 7.27
N THR A 60 -9.55 7.34 7.87
CA THR A 60 -9.37 6.67 9.16
C THR A 60 -9.35 5.14 9.08
N PHE A 61 -9.74 4.55 7.94
CA PHE A 61 -9.94 3.11 7.73
C PHE A 61 -10.88 2.46 8.76
N GLU A 62 -11.79 3.23 9.38
CA GLU A 62 -12.91 2.65 10.10
C GLU A 62 -13.83 1.96 9.08
N ILE A 63 -14.38 0.80 9.46
CA ILE A 63 -15.12 -0.05 8.54
C ILE A 63 -16.55 -0.29 9.02
N PHE A 64 -17.45 -0.44 8.05
CA PHE A 64 -18.77 -1.00 8.22
C PHE A 64 -18.94 -2.15 7.22
N ILE A 65 -19.52 -3.28 7.64
CA ILE A 65 -19.60 -4.47 6.81
C ILE A 65 -21.06 -4.85 6.58
N LYS A 66 -21.50 -4.85 5.32
CA LYS A 66 -22.76 -5.51 4.93
C LYS A 66 -22.49 -6.97 4.63
N VAL A 67 -23.32 -7.84 5.20
CA VAL A 67 -23.22 -9.29 5.02
C VAL A 67 -24.53 -9.79 4.45
N LYS A 68 -24.42 -10.62 3.42
CA LYS A 68 -25.52 -11.42 2.87
C LYS A 68 -25.02 -12.84 2.68
N GLY A 69 -25.87 -13.83 2.94
CA GLY A 69 -25.47 -15.21 2.73
C GLY A 69 -26.64 -16.16 2.68
N GLN A 70 -26.32 -17.38 2.30
CA GLN A 70 -27.26 -18.48 2.19
C GLN A 70 -26.62 -19.74 2.78
N LEU A 71 -27.33 -20.37 3.70
CA LEU A 71 -27.06 -21.70 4.21
C LEU A 71 -27.79 -22.74 3.35
N VAL A 72 -27.36 -24.00 3.45
CA VAL A 72 -28.04 -25.14 2.85
C VAL A 72 -29.39 -25.33 3.55
N ASN A 73 -30.45 -25.50 2.77
CA ASN A 73 -31.79 -25.72 3.32
C ASN A 73 -31.82 -27.04 4.12
N SER A 74 -32.62 -27.10 5.18
CA SER A 74 -32.72 -28.29 6.07
C SER A 74 -31.53 -28.51 7.01
N CYS A 75 -30.68 -27.51 7.26
CA CYS A 75 -29.68 -27.58 8.33
C CYS A 75 -30.34 -27.66 9.71
N ASN A 76 -29.80 -28.53 10.57
CA ASN A 76 -30.19 -28.60 11.97
C ASN A 76 -29.58 -27.42 12.76
N ARG A 77 -30.02 -27.25 14.02
CA ARG A 77 -29.56 -26.15 14.88
C ARG A 77 -28.04 -26.11 15.07
N GLU A 78 -27.40 -27.27 15.26
CA GLU A 78 -25.96 -27.36 15.51
C GLU A 78 -25.17 -26.90 14.27
N ASN A 79 -25.56 -27.37 13.09
CA ASN A 79 -24.96 -27.00 11.82
C ASN A 79 -25.12 -25.50 11.52
N ILE A 80 -26.29 -24.91 11.82
CA ILE A 80 -26.52 -23.46 11.68
C ILE A 80 -25.57 -22.67 12.58
N GLN A 81 -25.43 -23.08 13.86
CA GLN A 81 -24.54 -22.42 14.80
C GLN A 81 -23.07 -22.54 14.39
N GLU A 82 -22.65 -23.72 13.91
CA GLU A 82 -21.29 -23.93 13.41
C GLU A 82 -21.02 -23.09 12.15
N ALA A 83 -21.95 -23.07 11.20
CA ALA A 83 -21.83 -22.28 9.98
C ALA A 83 -21.70 -20.78 10.29
N LEU A 84 -22.55 -20.24 11.16
CA LEU A 84 -22.48 -18.84 11.56
C LEU A 84 -21.23 -18.53 12.42
N SER A 85 -20.73 -19.51 13.17
CA SER A 85 -19.43 -19.39 13.85
C SER A 85 -18.29 -19.27 12.84
N THR A 86 -18.31 -20.04 11.76
CA THR A 86 -17.36 -19.91 10.65
C THR A 86 -17.46 -18.52 9.99
N VAL A 87 -18.69 -18.04 9.71
CA VAL A 87 -18.93 -16.71 9.14
C VAL A 87 -18.35 -15.61 10.03
N TYR A 88 -18.56 -15.67 11.34
CA TYR A 88 -17.99 -14.73 12.31
C TYR A 88 -16.45 -14.81 12.36
N LYS A 89 -15.90 -16.01 12.51
CA LYS A 89 -14.45 -16.23 12.66
C LYS A 89 -13.65 -15.84 11.42
N SER A 90 -14.24 -15.95 10.24
CA SER A 90 -13.55 -15.68 8.98
C SER A 90 -13.10 -14.22 8.83
N VAL A 91 -13.96 -13.26 9.20
CA VAL A 91 -13.68 -11.83 9.04
C VAL A 91 -13.69 -11.13 10.40
N PHE A 92 -14.80 -11.22 11.15
CA PHE A 92 -15.06 -10.38 12.31
C PHE A 92 -14.09 -10.59 13.48
N LYS A 93 -13.68 -11.83 13.74
CA LYS A 93 -12.79 -12.17 14.86
C LYS A 93 -11.40 -11.53 14.75
N ASN A 94 -10.93 -11.28 13.53
CA ASN A 94 -9.58 -10.77 13.26
C ASN A 94 -9.56 -9.26 12.98
N ILE A 95 -10.70 -8.56 13.09
CA ILE A 95 -10.74 -7.12 12.92
C ILE A 95 -10.07 -6.46 14.14
N PRO A 96 -9.12 -5.51 13.93
CA PRO A 96 -8.46 -4.83 15.03
C PRO A 96 -9.44 -4.03 15.90
N GLU A 97 -9.10 -3.84 17.17
CA GLU A 97 -9.90 -3.00 18.07
C GLU A 97 -10.14 -1.60 17.47
N TYR A 98 -11.29 -1.02 17.80
CA TYR A 98 -11.69 0.31 17.33
C TYR A 98 -11.73 0.42 15.80
N THR A 99 -12.05 -0.64 15.06
CA THR A 99 -12.10 -0.61 13.58
C THR A 99 -13.52 -0.79 13.05
N LEU A 100 -14.25 -1.80 13.55
CA LEU A 100 -15.61 -2.10 13.11
C LEU A 100 -16.63 -1.18 13.79
N ILE A 101 -17.34 -0.39 13.00
CA ILE A 101 -18.51 0.39 13.41
C ILE A 101 -19.72 -0.55 13.50
N LYS A 102 -20.42 -0.53 14.63
CA LYS A 102 -21.48 -1.50 14.96
C LYS A 102 -22.69 -1.44 14.04
N ASP A 103 -23.10 -0.24 13.64
CA ASP A 103 -24.34 -0.02 12.93
C ASP A 103 -24.20 0.93 11.73
N GLU A 104 -25.08 0.72 10.76
CA GLU A 104 -25.10 1.42 9.48
C GLU A 104 -25.36 2.92 9.64
N GLN A 105 -26.25 3.30 10.57
CA GLN A 105 -26.63 4.69 10.76
C GLN A 105 -25.46 5.49 11.33
N THR A 106 -24.71 4.94 12.29
CA THR A 106 -23.50 5.58 12.81
C THR A 106 -22.46 5.80 11.71
N PHE A 107 -22.25 4.83 10.82
CA PHE A 107 -21.34 4.99 9.68
C PHE A 107 -21.79 6.12 8.73
N ILE A 108 -23.09 6.18 8.42
CA ILE A 108 -23.69 7.24 7.59
C ILE A 108 -23.55 8.61 8.28
N ASP A 109 -23.82 8.70 9.58
CA ASP A 109 -23.72 9.94 10.35
C ASP A 109 -22.27 10.47 10.30
N ILE A 110 -21.26 9.60 10.43
CA ILE A 110 -19.84 9.99 10.29
C ILE A 110 -19.55 10.55 8.90
N LEU A 111 -20.03 9.93 7.82
CA LEU A 111 -19.87 10.44 6.45
C LEU A 111 -20.54 11.81 6.26
N LEU A 112 -21.72 12.02 6.83
CA LEU A 112 -22.42 13.31 6.81
C LEU A 112 -21.64 14.39 7.56
N HIS A 113 -21.06 14.06 8.72
CA HIS A 113 -20.21 14.96 9.49
C HIS A 113 -18.92 15.35 8.77
N LYS A 114 -18.32 14.41 8.03
CA LYS A 114 -17.15 14.69 7.17
C LYS A 114 -17.53 15.59 6.00
N SER A 115 -18.64 15.30 5.33
CA SER A 115 -19.13 16.09 4.20
C SER A 115 -19.50 17.53 4.59
N SER A 116 -19.95 17.75 5.83
CA SER A 116 -20.26 19.08 6.37
C SER A 116 -19.03 19.88 6.84
N GLY A 117 -17.83 19.28 6.85
CA GLY A 117 -16.61 19.93 7.33
C GLY A 117 -16.51 20.08 8.86
N THR A 118 -17.46 19.49 9.61
CA THR A 118 -17.44 19.49 11.09
C THR A 118 -16.45 18.48 11.69
N TYR A 119 -15.93 17.58 10.84
CA TYR A 119 -14.94 16.60 11.20
C TYR A 119 -13.53 17.13 10.91
N LYS A 120 -12.64 17.10 11.91
CA LYS A 120 -11.25 17.52 11.78
C LYS A 120 -10.31 16.33 11.89
N PHE A 121 -9.56 16.06 10.82
CA PHE A 121 -8.50 15.07 10.81
C PHE A 121 -7.14 15.74 11.02
N ILE A 122 -6.44 15.39 12.09
CA ILE A 122 -5.04 15.79 12.29
C ILE A 122 -4.15 14.60 11.89
N PRO A 123 -3.30 14.75 10.86
CA PRO A 123 -2.55 13.64 10.27
C PRO A 123 -1.47 13.10 11.21
N PRO A 124 -1.04 11.85 11.01
CA PRO A 124 0.07 11.30 11.76
C PRO A 124 1.41 11.84 11.30
N GLY A 125 2.38 11.80 12.22
CA GLY A 125 3.78 12.05 11.93
C GLY A 125 4.08 13.43 11.36
N ARG A 126 5.21 13.52 10.67
CA ARG A 126 5.83 14.76 10.21
C ARG A 126 5.77 14.87 8.69
N MET A 127 5.53 16.06 8.15
CA MET A 127 5.48 16.26 6.71
C MET A 127 6.89 16.30 6.13
N VAL A 128 7.21 15.40 5.19
CA VAL A 128 8.52 15.37 4.50
C VAL A 128 8.45 15.82 3.05
N MET A 129 7.27 15.71 2.42
CA MET A 129 7.03 16.16 1.05
C MET A 129 5.62 16.74 0.96
N GLU A 130 5.48 17.80 0.17
CA GLU A 130 4.21 18.31 -0.30
C GLU A 130 4.31 18.75 -1.76
N ASN A 131 3.43 18.23 -2.63
CA ASN A 131 3.38 18.58 -4.05
C ASN A 131 1.93 18.86 -4.47
N SER A 132 1.68 19.94 -5.21
CA SER A 132 0.38 20.16 -5.85
C SER A 132 0.19 19.14 -6.97
N ILE A 133 -0.97 18.47 -6.96
CA ILE A 133 -1.40 17.56 -8.03
C ILE A 133 -2.15 18.38 -9.08
N ASP A 134 -3.04 19.25 -8.62
CA ASP A 134 -3.84 20.18 -9.42
C ASP A 134 -4.18 21.43 -8.59
N ASP A 135 -5.04 22.31 -9.13
CA ASP A 135 -5.50 23.54 -8.49
C ASP A 135 -6.21 23.32 -7.14
N TYR A 136 -6.67 22.11 -6.82
CA TYR A 136 -7.52 21.78 -5.67
C TYR A 136 -6.93 20.70 -4.77
N SER A 137 -5.98 19.91 -5.29
CA SER A 137 -5.47 18.70 -4.64
C SER A 137 -3.97 18.79 -4.37
N THR A 138 -3.57 18.36 -3.19
CA THR A 138 -2.16 18.32 -2.77
C THR A 138 -1.81 16.92 -2.30
N PHE A 139 -0.70 16.40 -2.81
CA PHE A 139 -0.06 15.19 -2.28
C PHE A 139 0.85 15.58 -1.11
N GLN A 140 0.74 14.85 0.00
CA GLN A 140 1.66 14.96 1.13
C GLN A 140 2.22 13.60 1.49
N LEU A 141 3.51 13.53 1.83
CA LEU A 141 4.11 12.33 2.43
C LEU A 141 4.40 12.57 3.91
N ARG A 142 3.86 11.71 4.76
CA ARG A 142 4.06 11.73 6.21
C ARG A 142 5.11 10.71 6.63
N TYR A 143 5.99 11.11 7.53
CA TYR A 143 6.99 10.29 8.18
C TYR A 143 6.59 10.05 9.64
N CYS A 144 6.26 8.81 9.96
CA CYS A 144 5.72 8.40 11.25
C CYS A 144 6.68 7.41 11.94
N THR A 145 6.79 7.53 13.26
CA THR A 145 7.58 6.62 14.10
C THR A 145 6.74 6.17 15.28
N PHE A 146 7.05 5.01 15.86
CA PHE A 146 6.36 4.52 17.07
C PHE A 146 6.97 4.98 18.39
N LYS A 147 8.01 5.83 18.34
CA LYS A 147 8.62 6.42 19.55
C LYS A 147 7.67 7.43 20.18
N ASP A 148 7.42 7.26 21.47
CA ASP A 148 6.80 8.27 22.30
C ASP A 148 7.87 9.34 22.58
N GLU A 149 7.86 10.45 21.85
CA GLU A 149 8.67 11.63 22.18
C GLU A 149 8.05 12.39 23.37
N ILE A 150 7.67 11.67 24.43
CA ILE A 150 7.41 12.28 25.73
C ILE A 150 8.77 12.38 26.41
N THR A 151 9.43 13.52 26.26
CA THR A 151 10.53 13.90 27.14
C THR A 151 10.07 13.78 28.59
N GLU A 152 10.92 13.18 29.44
CA GLU A 152 10.77 12.97 30.90
C GLU A 152 10.53 14.26 31.74
N LYS A 153 10.12 15.38 31.14
CA LYS A 153 9.91 16.66 31.85
C LYS A 153 8.45 16.98 32.19
N ASP A 154 7.47 16.23 31.69
CA ASP A 154 6.05 16.50 31.95
C ASP A 154 5.28 15.32 32.59
N VAL A 155 5.96 14.43 33.32
CA VAL A 155 5.26 13.47 34.18
C VAL A 155 5.17 14.04 35.59
N GLY A 156 4.15 14.87 35.81
CA GLY A 156 3.48 14.81 37.11
C GLY A 156 2.92 13.39 37.25
N GLU A 157 3.17 12.74 38.39
CA GLU A 157 2.77 11.36 38.71
C GLU A 157 1.45 10.95 38.05
N VAL A 158 1.55 10.15 36.97
CA VAL A 158 0.41 9.44 36.40
C VAL A 158 0.50 8.01 36.90
N ASP A 159 -0.49 7.64 37.71
CA ASP A 159 -0.68 6.34 38.33
C ASP A 159 -0.59 5.21 37.29
N GLU A 160 0.24 4.20 37.55
CA GLU A 160 0.50 3.01 36.72
C GLU A 160 -0.67 2.00 36.75
N GLN A 161 -1.91 2.47 36.74
CA GLN A 161 -3.10 1.62 36.71
C GLN A 161 -4.08 2.08 35.64
N ASP A 162 -3.83 1.67 34.39
CA ASP A 162 -4.81 1.17 33.40
C ASP A 162 -4.25 1.36 31.97
N PRO A 163 -3.85 0.28 31.26
CA PRO A 163 -3.44 0.36 29.85
C PRO A 163 -4.58 0.81 28.90
N GLY A 164 -5.80 1.00 29.42
CA GLY A 164 -7.01 1.32 28.66
C GLY A 164 -7.30 2.80 28.38
N SER A 165 -6.51 3.76 28.88
CA SER A 165 -6.77 5.19 28.61
C SER A 165 -6.21 5.66 27.25
N ILE A 166 -6.80 5.12 26.18
CA ILE A 166 -6.71 5.71 24.85
C ILE A 166 -7.32 7.11 24.94
N TYR A 167 -6.47 8.14 25.03
CA TYR A 167 -6.83 9.54 24.79
C TYR A 167 -7.15 9.74 23.30
N MET A 168 -8.22 9.10 22.84
CA MET A 168 -8.96 9.60 21.70
C MET A 168 -9.68 10.84 22.21
N LYS A 169 -9.12 12.02 21.94
CA LYS A 169 -9.89 13.26 21.95
C LYS A 169 -10.82 13.34 20.72
N SER A 170 -11.18 12.19 20.14
CA SER A 170 -12.32 12.08 19.26
C SER A 170 -13.55 11.91 20.12
N THR A 171 -14.49 12.81 19.95
CA THR A 171 -15.85 12.78 20.52
C THR A 171 -16.61 11.48 20.15
N LEU A 172 -16.06 10.64 19.27
CA LEU A 172 -16.50 9.29 18.95
C LEU A 172 -16.26 8.35 20.15
N SER A 173 -17.30 8.22 20.96
CA SER A 173 -17.38 7.29 22.10
C SER A 173 -16.90 5.89 21.71
N LYS A 174 -16.01 5.27 22.50
CA LYS A 174 -15.60 3.85 22.36
C LYS A 174 -16.80 2.89 22.18
N GLN A 175 -17.99 3.30 22.58
CA GLN A 175 -19.23 2.55 22.48
C GLN A 175 -19.69 2.30 21.03
N ILE A 176 -19.24 3.09 20.05
CA ILE A 176 -19.62 2.91 18.64
C ILE A 176 -18.89 1.73 17.97
N TYR A 177 -17.74 1.34 18.52
CA TYR A 177 -16.92 0.28 17.94
C TYR A 177 -17.23 -1.06 18.56
N PHE A 178 -17.28 -2.10 17.71
CA PHE A 178 -17.34 -3.48 18.19
C PHE A 178 -15.99 -3.90 18.76
N TYR A 179 -16.04 -4.62 19.88
CA TYR A 179 -14.89 -5.27 20.49
C TYR A 179 -15.35 -6.58 21.13
N ASP A 180 -14.77 -7.70 20.69
CA ASP A 180 -15.08 -9.02 21.23
C ASP A 180 -14.51 -9.12 22.66
N ASN A 181 -15.40 -9.09 23.64
CA ASN A 181 -15.04 -9.27 25.06
C ASN A 181 -15.20 -10.73 25.51
N SER A 182 -15.65 -11.62 24.62
CA SER A 182 -15.97 -12.99 24.96
C SER A 182 -14.75 -13.89 24.86
N LYS A 183 -14.56 -14.75 25.88
CA LYS A 183 -13.57 -15.84 25.82
C LYS A 183 -14.11 -17.09 25.13
N SER A 184 -15.40 -17.10 24.78
CA SER A 184 -16.11 -18.25 24.25
C SER A 184 -16.39 -18.06 22.77
N ASP A 185 -16.07 -19.06 21.97
CA ASP A 185 -16.43 -19.08 20.56
C ASP A 185 -17.92 -19.39 20.31
N LYS A 186 -18.69 -19.80 21.35
CA LYS A 186 -20.13 -20.08 21.20
C LYS A 186 -20.90 -18.81 20.83
N ILE A 187 -21.82 -18.96 19.89
CA ILE A 187 -22.76 -17.93 19.47
C ILE A 187 -24.12 -18.33 20.01
N ASP A 188 -24.80 -17.39 20.65
CA ASP A 188 -26.18 -17.58 21.10
C ASP A 188 -27.12 -16.80 20.18
N LEU A 189 -28.12 -17.50 19.66
CA LEU A 189 -29.11 -16.98 18.71
C LEU A 189 -30.50 -17.28 19.25
N SER A 190 -31.44 -16.38 18.97
CA SER A 190 -32.84 -16.54 19.29
C SER A 190 -33.41 -17.77 18.59
N ARG A 191 -34.44 -18.36 19.20
CA ARG A 191 -35.12 -19.52 18.63
C ARG A 191 -35.78 -19.19 17.29
N GLU A 192 -36.34 -17.99 17.16
CA GLU A 192 -36.97 -17.48 15.94
C GLU A 192 -35.95 -17.41 14.79
N THR A 193 -34.79 -16.79 15.02
CA THR A 193 -33.71 -16.72 14.04
C THR A 193 -33.29 -18.11 13.55
N ILE A 194 -33.15 -19.08 14.46
CA ILE A 194 -32.76 -20.46 14.10
C ILE A 194 -33.85 -21.15 13.28
N GLU A 195 -35.13 -20.98 13.64
CA GLU A 195 -36.25 -21.57 12.92
C GLU A 195 -36.40 -21.01 11.50
N ASP A 196 -36.19 -19.71 11.33
CA ASP A 196 -36.24 -19.05 10.03
C ASP A 196 -35.09 -19.52 9.13
N LEU A 197 -33.86 -19.51 9.65
CA LEU A 197 -32.69 -20.03 8.94
C LEU A 197 -32.82 -21.52 8.58
N SER A 198 -33.52 -22.32 9.38
CA SER A 198 -33.74 -23.73 9.04
C SER A 198 -34.69 -23.90 7.83
N LYS A 199 -35.63 -22.96 7.63
CA LYS A 199 -36.59 -22.97 6.53
C LYS A 199 -36.01 -22.36 5.25
N ASP A 200 -35.46 -21.15 5.34
CA ASP A 200 -35.06 -20.36 4.18
C ASP A 200 -33.54 -20.34 3.95
N GLY A 201 -32.73 -20.63 4.98
CA GLY A 201 -31.27 -20.55 4.97
C GLY A 201 -30.69 -19.15 4.73
N SER A 202 -31.49 -18.13 4.48
CA SER A 202 -31.03 -16.81 4.06
C SER A 202 -30.70 -15.96 5.28
N PHE A 203 -29.51 -15.34 5.30
CA PHE A 203 -29.12 -14.44 6.39
C PHE A 203 -28.52 -13.14 5.89
N ASN A 204 -28.62 -12.12 6.73
CA ASN A 204 -28.12 -10.78 6.47
C ASN A 204 -27.57 -10.14 7.75
N ASN A 205 -27.27 -8.84 7.70
CA ASN A 205 -26.80 -8.06 8.86
C ASN A 205 -27.65 -8.20 10.13
N SER A 206 -28.96 -8.47 10.05
CA SER A 206 -29.78 -8.69 11.26
C SER A 206 -29.28 -9.87 12.09
N VAL A 207 -28.99 -10.99 11.41
CA VAL A 207 -28.43 -12.19 12.06
C VAL A 207 -27.02 -11.92 12.55
N ILE A 208 -26.20 -11.23 11.76
CA ILE A 208 -24.83 -10.88 12.17
C ILE A 208 -24.84 -9.98 13.40
N ASN A 209 -25.73 -8.98 13.47
CA ASN A 209 -25.85 -8.10 14.62
C ASN A 209 -26.24 -8.89 15.88
N GLU A 210 -27.13 -9.87 15.77
CA GLU A 210 -27.44 -10.78 16.88
C GLU A 210 -26.21 -11.57 17.34
N ILE A 211 -25.39 -12.06 16.40
CA ILE A 211 -24.10 -12.71 16.72
C ILE A 211 -23.19 -11.74 17.47
N LEU A 212 -23.01 -10.51 16.96
CA LEU A 212 -22.14 -9.51 17.57
C LEU A 212 -22.63 -9.16 18.99
N GLU A 213 -23.93 -8.95 19.18
CA GLU A 213 -24.50 -8.68 20.50
C GLU A 213 -24.30 -9.86 21.48
N SER A 214 -24.40 -11.11 21.00
CA SER A 214 -24.11 -12.29 21.83
C SER A 214 -22.66 -12.32 22.35
N LYS A 215 -21.72 -11.70 21.61
CA LYS A 215 -20.29 -11.60 21.99
C LYS A 215 -20.00 -10.45 22.95
N LEU A 216 -20.89 -9.47 23.07
CA LEU A 216 -20.73 -8.31 23.95
C LEU A 216 -21.12 -8.57 25.42
N ALA A 217 -21.57 -9.79 25.75
CA ALA A 217 -22.38 -10.16 26.91
C ALA A 217 -21.82 -9.95 28.36
N LEU A 218 -20.86 -9.05 28.60
CA LEU A 218 -20.40 -8.70 29.95
C LEU A 218 -20.34 -7.20 30.29
N ARG A 219 -20.79 -6.28 29.42
CA ARG A 219 -20.99 -4.87 29.82
C ARG A 219 -22.43 -4.41 29.60
N SER A 220 -23.20 -4.45 30.70
CA SER A 220 -24.40 -3.64 31.01
C SER A 220 -25.38 -3.37 29.86
N GLN A 221 -26.58 -3.95 29.98
CA GLN A 221 -27.78 -3.74 29.14
C GLN A 221 -28.32 -2.28 29.10
N ASN A 222 -27.54 -1.29 29.56
CA ASN A 222 -27.88 0.13 29.49
C ASN A 222 -26.77 0.92 28.79
N SER A 223 -26.41 0.55 27.55
CA SER A 223 -25.69 1.49 26.69
C SER A 223 -26.73 2.39 26.00
N PRO A 224 -26.81 3.69 26.35
CA PRO A 224 -27.69 4.60 25.62
C PRO A 224 -27.27 4.59 24.14
N LYS A 225 -28.24 4.67 23.22
CA LYS A 225 -27.96 5.00 21.81
C LYS A 225 -27.15 6.30 21.82
N VAL A 226 -25.85 6.20 21.56
CA VAL A 226 -24.99 7.38 21.45
C VAL A 226 -25.39 8.08 20.18
N LYS A 227 -26.26 9.09 20.29
CA LYS A 227 -26.32 10.11 19.26
C LYS A 227 -24.96 10.79 19.28
N LEU A 228 -24.22 10.75 18.17
CA LEU A 228 -23.08 11.64 17.99
C LEU A 228 -23.55 13.06 18.32
N SER A 229 -22.98 13.66 19.36
CA SER A 229 -23.28 15.05 19.68
C SER A 229 -22.59 15.94 18.64
N VAL A 230 -23.24 17.05 18.28
CA VAL A 230 -22.82 18.01 17.23
C VAL A 230 -21.52 18.77 17.57
N GLN A 231 -20.74 18.32 18.56
CA GLN A 231 -19.42 18.90 18.85
C GLN A 231 -18.42 18.45 17.78
N GLU A 232 -17.60 19.40 17.29
CA GLU A 232 -16.54 19.16 16.28
C GLU A 232 -15.82 17.83 16.57
N CYS A 233 -15.98 16.86 15.67
CA CYS A 233 -15.38 15.54 15.83
C CYS A 233 -13.92 15.61 15.37
N VAL A 234 -12.98 15.60 16.32
CA VAL A 234 -11.55 15.70 16.01
C VAL A 234 -10.90 14.32 16.13
N THR A 235 -10.34 13.79 15.05
CA THR A 235 -9.44 12.64 15.11
C THR A 235 -8.00 13.09 15.01
N ASP A 236 -7.28 12.95 16.11
CA ASP A 236 -5.89 13.37 16.20
C ASP A 236 -4.92 12.18 16.13
N TYR A 237 -4.35 11.95 14.94
CA TYR A 237 -3.35 10.91 14.70
C TYR A 237 -1.91 11.40 14.91
N SER A 238 -1.70 12.67 15.27
CA SER A 238 -0.38 13.12 15.73
C SER A 238 0.00 12.49 17.08
N ILE A 239 -1.02 12.04 17.83
CA ILE A 239 -0.87 11.30 19.08
C ILE A 239 -0.42 9.85 18.79
N PRO A 240 0.69 9.37 19.40
CA PRO A 240 1.26 8.04 19.11
C PRO A 240 0.29 6.86 19.30
N SER A 241 -0.56 6.87 20.32
CA SER A 241 -1.54 5.81 20.57
C SER A 241 -2.62 5.74 19.49
N ASN A 242 -3.13 6.88 19.03
CA ASN A 242 -4.09 6.95 17.93
C ASN A 242 -3.44 6.53 16.61
N PHE A 243 -2.18 6.91 16.38
CA PHE A 243 -1.41 6.45 15.24
C PHE A 243 -1.24 4.92 15.22
N LYS A 244 -0.97 4.29 16.37
CA LYS A 244 -0.91 2.81 16.48
C LYS A 244 -2.23 2.15 16.08
N VAL A 245 -3.38 2.76 16.39
CA VAL A 245 -4.71 2.27 15.95
C VAL A 245 -4.86 2.42 14.44
N LEU A 246 -4.56 3.60 13.87
CA LEU A 246 -4.61 3.83 12.42
C LEU A 246 -3.72 2.84 11.65
N HIS A 247 -2.51 2.63 12.14
CA HIS A 247 -1.58 1.66 11.57
C HIS A 247 -2.19 0.26 11.53
N ARG A 248 -2.77 -0.24 12.63
CA ARG A 248 -3.41 -1.58 12.64
C ARG A 248 -4.57 -1.67 11.68
N ARG A 249 -5.38 -0.62 11.54
CA ARG A 249 -6.47 -0.58 10.57
C ARG A 249 -5.92 -0.76 9.14
N ILE A 250 -4.90 0.00 8.76
CA ILE A 250 -4.31 -0.09 7.41
C ILE A 250 -3.57 -1.42 7.20
N GLU A 251 -2.85 -1.91 8.21
CA GLU A 251 -2.16 -3.20 8.16
C GLU A 251 -3.13 -4.36 7.98
N TRP A 252 -4.29 -4.32 8.64
CA TRP A 252 -5.38 -5.28 8.40
C TRP A 252 -5.86 -5.26 6.93
N PHE A 253 -5.92 -4.07 6.31
CA PHE A 253 -6.22 -3.96 4.89
C PHE A 253 -5.15 -4.63 4.02
N TYR A 254 -3.88 -4.63 4.44
CA TYR A 254 -2.78 -5.18 3.64
C TYR A 254 -2.86 -6.70 3.52
N HIS A 255 -3.47 -7.38 4.49
CA HIS A 255 -3.73 -8.82 4.40
C HIS A 255 -4.59 -9.21 3.19
N TRP A 256 -5.35 -8.28 2.61
CA TRP A 256 -6.12 -8.51 1.39
C TRP A 256 -5.31 -8.35 0.09
N PHE A 257 -4.11 -7.77 0.15
CA PHE A 257 -3.36 -7.30 -1.05
C PHE A 257 -1.89 -7.70 -1.11
N ILE A 258 -1.31 -8.16 0.00
CA ILE A 258 0.07 -8.62 0.07
C ILE A 258 0.07 -10.07 0.57
N ASP A 259 0.56 -11.00 -0.26
CA ASP A 259 0.52 -12.45 -0.02
C ASP A 259 1.25 -12.88 1.26
N GLY A 260 2.42 -12.30 1.52
CA GLY A 260 3.28 -12.67 2.66
C GLY A 260 3.24 -11.69 3.82
N VAL A 261 2.20 -10.85 3.93
CA VAL A 261 2.17 -9.83 4.99
C VAL A 261 1.93 -10.47 6.36
N SER A 262 2.66 -9.95 7.34
CA SER A 262 2.48 -10.26 8.75
C SER A 262 2.48 -8.97 9.55
N ASP A 263 1.79 -9.03 10.69
CA ASP A 263 1.74 -7.94 11.66
C ASP A 263 3.15 -7.58 12.16
N ILE A 264 3.55 -6.33 12.00
CA ILE A 264 4.83 -5.86 12.52
C ILE A 264 4.74 -5.67 14.04
N THR A 265 5.83 -5.94 14.76
CA THR A 265 5.95 -5.53 16.16
C THR A 265 6.43 -4.09 16.23
N TYR A 266 5.85 -3.31 17.15
CA TYR A 266 6.23 -1.91 17.31
C TYR A 266 7.60 -1.79 17.96
N ASP A 267 8.56 -1.26 17.21
CA ASP A 267 9.88 -0.90 17.71
C ASP A 267 10.35 0.43 17.07
N HIS A 268 11.43 0.99 17.60
CA HIS A 268 11.96 2.29 17.16
C HIS A 268 12.70 2.27 15.82
N ARG A 269 12.93 1.08 15.24
CA ARG A 269 13.61 0.91 13.95
C ARG A 269 12.63 0.92 12.79
N TRP A 270 11.34 0.75 13.10
CA TRP A 270 10.26 0.95 12.15
C TRP A 270 9.99 2.43 11.90
N VAL A 271 9.90 2.74 10.61
CA VAL A 271 9.39 4.00 10.09
C VAL A 271 8.23 3.67 9.18
N VAL A 272 7.12 4.38 9.35
CA VAL A 272 5.92 4.24 8.54
C VAL A 272 5.75 5.52 7.73
N LEU A 273 5.63 5.38 6.41
CA LEU A 273 5.39 6.47 5.49
C LEU A 273 3.93 6.42 5.04
N ILE A 274 3.20 7.51 5.23
CA ILE A 274 1.78 7.59 4.86
C ILE A 274 1.62 8.66 3.78
N PRO A 275 1.46 8.28 2.50
CA PRO A 275 1.03 9.20 1.45
C PRO A 275 -0.44 9.60 1.64
N LEU A 276 -0.69 10.90 1.56
CA LEU A 276 -2.00 11.54 1.69
C LEU A 276 -2.31 12.36 0.44
N VAL A 277 -3.60 12.42 0.08
CA VAL A 277 -4.15 13.41 -0.83
C VAL A 277 -5.09 14.30 -0.03
N LEU A 278 -4.89 15.60 -0.12
CA LEU A 278 -5.71 16.62 0.52
C LEU A 278 -6.43 17.38 -0.58
N LYS A 279 -7.77 17.35 -0.56
CA LYS A 279 -8.60 18.08 -1.53
C LYS A 279 -9.24 19.28 -0.85
N ARG A 280 -9.28 20.41 -1.55
CA ARG A 280 -9.89 21.65 -1.07
C ARG A 280 -11.12 22.00 -1.91
N ASN A 281 -12.06 22.70 -1.27
CA ASN A 281 -13.20 23.30 -1.98
C ASN A 281 -12.82 24.58 -2.75
N ARG A 282 -11.67 25.19 -2.46
CA ARG A 282 -11.17 26.41 -3.09
C ARG A 282 -9.85 26.18 -3.83
N LYS A 283 -9.61 27.01 -4.86
CA LYS A 283 -8.36 27.01 -5.61
C LYS A 283 -7.19 27.37 -4.70
N MET A 284 -6.12 26.59 -4.80
CA MET A 284 -4.87 26.87 -4.13
C MET A 284 -4.19 28.11 -4.71
N HIS A 285 -3.76 29.02 -3.83
CA HIS A 285 -2.63 29.88 -4.15
C HIS A 285 -1.33 29.07 -4.01
N LYS A 286 -0.37 29.31 -4.90
CA LYS A 286 0.94 28.64 -4.83
C LYS A 286 1.54 28.85 -3.43
N PRO A 287 2.08 27.80 -2.77
CA PRO A 287 2.71 27.96 -1.48
C PRO A 287 3.81 29.01 -1.58
N SER A 288 3.78 29.99 -0.67
CA SER A 288 4.68 31.15 -0.69
C SER A 288 6.12 30.76 -0.37
N GLU A 289 6.33 29.71 0.44
CA GLU A 289 7.66 29.22 0.81
C GLU A 289 7.64 27.70 1.02
N THR A 290 8.55 26.98 0.35
CA THR A 290 8.85 25.57 0.63
C THR A 290 9.87 25.50 1.77
N ASN A 291 9.61 24.70 2.80
CA ASN A 291 10.56 24.57 3.90
C ASN A 291 11.88 23.93 3.42
N SER A 292 12.98 24.14 4.16
CA SER A 292 14.32 23.68 3.77
C SER A 292 14.41 22.15 3.58
N LEU A 293 13.62 21.36 4.32
CA LEU A 293 13.59 19.90 4.19
C LEU A 293 12.91 19.48 2.88
N GLN A 294 11.77 20.07 2.56
CA GLN A 294 11.02 19.81 1.34
C GLN A 294 11.85 20.20 0.12
N SER A 295 12.48 21.37 0.11
CA SER A 295 13.38 21.78 -0.99
C SER A 295 14.53 20.78 -1.17
N ALA A 296 15.15 20.31 -0.07
CA ALA A 296 16.20 19.28 -0.10
C ALA A 296 15.76 18.00 -0.83
N LEU A 297 14.47 17.69 -0.72
CA LEU A 297 13.91 16.42 -1.12
C LEU A 297 13.16 16.49 -2.44
N THR A 298 12.65 17.64 -2.88
CA THR A 298 11.88 17.76 -4.12
C THR A 298 12.63 18.48 -5.24
N SER A 299 13.55 19.39 -4.93
CA SER A 299 14.39 20.04 -5.94
C SER A 299 15.55 19.13 -6.33
N ASN A 300 15.78 18.94 -7.63
CA ASN A 300 16.93 18.17 -8.12
C ASN A 300 18.26 18.88 -7.78
N GLU A 301 18.29 20.20 -7.95
CA GLU A 301 19.50 21.00 -7.70
C GLU A 301 19.89 21.01 -6.22
N ASP A 302 18.92 21.26 -5.34
CA ASP A 302 19.18 21.29 -3.89
C ASP A 302 19.53 19.90 -3.35
N PHE A 303 18.88 18.85 -3.88
CA PHE A 303 19.17 17.46 -3.53
C PHE A 303 20.60 17.09 -3.89
N GLU A 304 21.02 17.35 -5.13
CA GLU A 304 22.38 17.06 -5.59
C GLU A 304 23.43 17.86 -4.83
N ARG A 305 23.16 19.15 -4.55
CA ARG A 305 24.04 19.98 -3.71
C ARG A 305 24.25 19.36 -2.33
N ARG A 306 23.18 19.02 -1.61
CA ARG A 306 23.26 18.44 -0.25
C ARG A 306 23.89 17.05 -0.24
N ARG A 307 23.65 16.25 -1.28
CA ARG A 307 24.29 14.94 -1.46
C ARG A 307 25.81 15.07 -1.57
N ILE A 308 26.30 16.08 -2.28
CA ILE A 308 27.73 16.35 -2.44
C ILE A 308 28.35 16.91 -1.15
N GLU A 309 27.65 17.82 -0.48
CA GLU A 309 28.12 18.43 0.77
C GLU A 309 28.27 17.42 1.92
N GLN A 310 27.52 16.30 1.92
CA GLN A 310 27.55 15.23 2.94
C GLN A 310 27.30 15.68 4.40
N GLU A 311 26.96 16.94 4.61
CA GLU A 311 26.69 17.53 5.94
C GLU A 311 25.22 17.47 6.35
N TYR A 312 24.33 17.03 5.45
CA TYR A 312 22.89 17.10 5.68
C TYR A 312 22.36 15.91 6.51
N ASP A 313 22.11 16.12 7.80
CA ASP A 313 21.44 15.13 8.66
C ASP A 313 19.92 15.21 8.50
N ILE A 314 19.41 14.42 7.55
CA ILE A 314 17.98 14.41 7.23
C ILE A 314 17.10 14.01 8.43
N GLN A 315 17.53 13.06 9.26
CA GLN A 315 16.73 12.58 10.40
C GLN A 315 16.50 13.70 11.41
N THR A 316 17.54 14.45 11.75
CA THR A 316 17.44 15.61 12.63
C THR A 316 16.52 16.69 12.05
N HIS A 317 16.57 16.92 10.73
CA HIS A 317 15.67 17.88 10.08
C HIS A 317 14.21 17.42 10.04
N ILE A 318 13.97 16.11 9.87
CA ILE A 318 12.63 15.54 9.97
C ILE A 318 12.13 15.72 11.40
N THR A 319 12.87 15.30 12.44
CA THR A 319 12.43 15.37 13.84
C THR A 319 12.08 16.80 14.30
N LYS A 320 12.72 17.82 13.73
CA LYS A 320 12.41 19.24 14.02
C LYS A 320 11.07 19.73 13.45
N GLN A 321 10.44 18.99 12.54
CA GLN A 321 9.12 19.36 12.01
C GLN A 321 8.04 19.08 13.07
N ASP A 322 6.98 19.89 13.04
CA ASP A 322 5.82 19.73 13.90
C ASP A 322 5.00 18.48 13.54
N LEU A 323 4.57 17.75 14.58
CA LEU A 323 3.67 16.61 14.44
C LEU A 323 2.27 17.07 14.05
N GLY A 324 1.66 16.38 13.09
CA GLY A 324 0.28 16.68 12.66
C GLY A 324 0.09 18.01 11.94
N ALA A 325 1.18 18.76 11.68
CA ALA A 325 1.10 20.02 10.98
C ALA A 325 0.53 19.85 9.57
N ILE A 326 -0.41 20.71 9.21
CA ILE A 326 -0.92 20.86 7.85
C ILE A 326 -0.51 22.26 7.42
N SER A 327 0.23 22.35 6.32
CA SER A 327 0.74 23.60 5.71
C SER A 327 -0.32 24.69 5.58
N MET A 328 -1.59 24.29 5.47
CA MET A 328 -2.77 25.13 5.32
C MET A 328 -3.15 25.96 6.55
N PHE A 329 -2.76 25.57 7.76
CA PHE A 329 -3.18 26.27 9.00
C PHE A 329 -2.29 27.45 9.39
N ASN A 330 -1.18 27.67 8.67
CA ASN A 330 -0.23 28.74 8.99
C ASN A 330 -0.58 30.09 8.33
N SER A 331 -1.62 30.17 7.49
CA SER A 331 -2.13 31.46 7.01
C SER A 331 -3.14 32.01 8.00
N GLU A 332 -2.71 32.98 8.80
CA GLU A 332 -3.59 33.86 9.59
C GLU A 332 -4.45 34.71 8.64
N SER A 333 -5.45 34.11 8.01
CA SER A 333 -6.55 34.86 7.42
C SER A 333 -7.67 34.95 8.45
N SER A 334 -7.71 36.08 9.13
CA SER A 334 -8.82 36.56 9.93
C SER A 334 -10.09 36.66 9.07
N GLY A 335 -10.87 35.59 9.05
CA GLY A 335 -12.13 35.51 8.33
C GLY A 335 -12.85 34.19 8.65
N ASP A 336 -14.14 34.29 8.95
CA ASP A 336 -15.04 33.31 9.55
C ASP A 336 -15.35 32.06 8.68
N ASP A 337 -14.47 31.69 7.76
CA ASP A 337 -14.70 30.63 6.77
C ASP A 337 -13.49 29.69 6.74
N LYS A 338 -13.47 28.73 7.69
CA LYS A 338 -12.46 27.67 7.76
C LYS A 338 -12.46 26.94 6.41
N ASP A 339 -11.38 27.01 5.64
CA ASP A 339 -11.25 26.28 4.38
C ASP A 339 -11.45 24.78 4.64
N ALA A 340 -12.63 24.27 4.28
CA ALA A 340 -12.95 22.86 4.40
C ALA A 340 -12.08 22.07 3.41
N TYR A 341 -11.41 21.05 3.93
CA TYR A 341 -10.62 20.11 3.15
C TYR A 341 -11.00 18.67 3.51
N THR A 342 -10.87 17.77 2.54
CA THR A 342 -10.94 16.33 2.78
C THR A 342 -9.55 15.73 2.69
N ILE A 343 -9.32 14.66 3.45
CA ILE A 343 -8.09 13.89 3.41
C ILE A 343 -8.41 12.49 2.92
N SER A 344 -7.53 11.93 2.12
CA SER A 344 -7.55 10.53 1.76
C SER A 344 -6.16 9.96 1.95
N ILE A 345 -6.06 8.86 2.69
CA ILE A 345 -4.85 8.06 2.76
C ILE A 345 -4.75 7.26 1.47
N VAL A 346 -3.64 7.45 0.75
CA VAL A 346 -3.38 6.82 -0.55
C VAL A 346 -2.76 5.43 -0.39
N GLY A 347 -2.14 5.17 0.76
CA GLY A 347 -1.43 3.94 1.07
C GLY A 347 -0.58 4.08 2.31
N MET A 348 0.28 3.10 2.53
CA MET A 348 1.23 3.03 3.64
C MET A 348 2.49 2.26 3.21
N VAL A 349 3.65 2.71 3.65
CA VAL A 349 4.90 2.00 3.41
C VAL A 349 5.62 1.83 4.73
N THR A 350 6.04 0.63 5.06
CA THR A 350 6.83 0.36 6.26
C THR A 350 8.27 0.10 5.86
N THR A 351 9.20 0.72 6.60
CA THR A 351 10.63 0.52 6.42
C THR A 351 11.28 0.21 7.75
N TYR A 352 12.31 -0.62 7.71
CA TYR A 352 13.02 -1.09 8.90
C TYR A 352 14.52 -0.87 8.77
N SER A 353 15.13 -0.30 9.80
CA SER A 353 16.58 -0.09 9.84
C SER A 353 17.30 -1.26 10.51
N TYR A 354 18.00 -2.08 9.71
CA TYR A 354 18.91 -3.12 10.21
C TYR A 354 20.29 -2.55 10.50
N PHE A 355 20.75 -2.69 11.73
CA PHE A 355 22.13 -2.35 12.05
C PHE A 355 23.10 -3.31 11.36
N THR A 356 24.15 -2.76 10.74
CA THR A 356 25.33 -3.53 10.32
C THR A 356 26.59 -2.81 10.77
N ILE A 357 27.71 -3.54 10.86
CA ILE A 357 29.03 -3.02 11.27
C ILE A 357 29.48 -1.82 10.41
N SER A 358 28.96 -1.72 9.19
CA SER A 358 29.35 -0.74 8.17
C SER A 358 28.27 0.31 7.85
N GLY A 359 27.28 0.47 8.74
CA GLY A 359 26.11 1.33 8.52
C GLY A 359 24.82 0.54 8.37
N ASN A 360 23.69 1.21 8.51
CA ASN A 360 22.37 0.59 8.51
C ASN A 360 21.93 0.16 7.11
N ARG A 361 21.25 -0.96 7.02
CA ARG A 361 20.51 -1.39 5.82
C ARG A 361 19.03 -1.03 6.02
N LEU A 362 18.52 -0.11 5.20
CA LEU A 362 17.12 0.27 5.21
C LEU A 362 16.34 -0.75 4.37
N ARG A 363 15.47 -1.54 5.00
CA ARG A 363 14.62 -2.51 4.33
C ARG A 363 13.21 -1.98 4.18
N ILE A 364 12.74 -1.81 2.95
CA ILE A 364 11.32 -1.63 2.65
C ILE A 364 10.65 -2.98 2.90
N SER A 365 9.67 -3.01 3.81
CA SER A 365 8.98 -4.24 4.21
C SER A 365 7.64 -4.35 3.50
N GLN A 366 6.66 -3.55 3.91
CA GLN A 366 5.34 -3.51 3.27
C GLN A 366 5.26 -2.24 2.40
N PHE A 367 4.92 -2.37 1.12
CA PHE A 367 4.72 -1.23 0.23
C PHE A 367 3.42 -1.42 -0.55
N MET A 368 2.44 -0.55 -0.31
CA MET A 368 1.20 -0.58 -1.06
C MET A 368 0.60 0.81 -1.23
N ILE A 369 0.07 1.02 -2.43
CA ILE A 369 -0.82 2.12 -2.80
C ILE A 369 -2.19 1.49 -3.02
N MET A 370 -3.24 2.10 -2.47
CA MET A 370 -4.59 1.54 -2.55
C MET A 370 -5.04 1.40 -4.02
N PRO A 371 -5.84 0.37 -4.36
CA PRO A 371 -6.26 0.10 -5.74
C PRO A 371 -6.89 1.30 -6.46
N ASN A 372 -7.73 2.08 -5.78
CA ASN A 372 -8.35 3.31 -6.30
C ASN A 372 -7.35 4.44 -6.62
N TYR A 373 -6.10 4.33 -6.15
CA TYR A 373 -5.00 5.25 -6.43
C TYR A 373 -3.88 4.65 -7.29
N SER A 374 -4.01 3.38 -7.70
CA SER A 374 -3.02 2.69 -8.54
C SER A 374 -2.93 3.29 -9.95
N GLY A 375 -1.74 3.24 -10.55
CA GLY A 375 -1.50 3.77 -11.91
C GLY A 375 -1.43 5.29 -12.03
N LYS A 376 -1.60 6.05 -10.94
CA LYS A 376 -1.57 7.53 -10.94
C LYS A 376 -0.20 8.14 -10.60
N GLY A 377 0.84 7.32 -10.44
CA GLY A 377 2.21 7.78 -10.14
C GLY A 377 2.56 7.93 -8.65
N PHE A 378 1.61 7.78 -7.72
CA PHE A 378 1.90 7.91 -6.28
C PHE A 378 2.96 6.94 -5.77
N GLY A 379 2.96 5.68 -6.23
CA GLY A 379 3.99 4.71 -5.87
C GLY A 379 5.39 5.15 -6.32
N LEU A 380 5.50 5.79 -7.49
CA LEU A 380 6.76 6.35 -7.99
C LEU A 380 7.25 7.47 -7.07
N MET A 381 6.36 8.41 -6.72
CA MET A 381 6.68 9.54 -5.84
C MET A 381 7.14 9.09 -4.46
N VAL A 382 6.43 8.12 -3.85
CA VAL A 382 6.77 7.60 -2.52
C VAL A 382 8.11 6.87 -2.56
N LEU A 383 8.32 5.99 -3.54
CA LEU A 383 9.56 5.23 -3.64
C LEU A 383 10.76 6.13 -3.94
N GLU A 384 10.62 7.08 -4.86
CA GLU A 384 11.64 8.10 -5.12
C GLU A 384 12.02 8.85 -3.84
N MET A 385 11.03 9.25 -3.03
CA MET A 385 11.27 9.94 -1.78
C MET A 385 12.02 9.07 -0.77
N ILE A 386 11.69 7.77 -0.67
CA ILE A 386 12.43 6.83 0.17
C ILE A 386 13.91 6.79 -0.24
N TYR A 387 14.20 6.70 -1.54
CA TYR A 387 15.57 6.73 -2.02
C TYR A 387 16.25 8.06 -1.70
N ARG A 388 15.62 9.20 -1.99
CA ARG A 388 16.21 10.50 -1.68
C ARG A 388 16.53 10.65 -0.19
N MET A 389 15.61 10.26 0.68
CA MET A 389 15.85 10.27 2.13
C MET A 389 17.01 9.34 2.51
N ALA A 390 17.01 8.11 1.99
CA ALA A 390 18.07 7.14 2.25
C ALA A 390 19.43 7.62 1.75
N ILE A 391 19.50 8.31 0.60
CA ILE A 391 20.74 8.83 0.03
C ILE A 391 21.33 9.93 0.90
N LEU A 392 20.50 10.85 1.38
CA LEU A 392 20.92 11.93 2.27
C LEU A 392 21.25 11.44 3.69
N ASP A 393 20.73 10.28 4.12
CA ASP A 393 21.08 9.69 5.41
C ASP A 393 22.43 8.94 5.34
N LYS A 394 23.49 9.55 5.87
CA LYS A 394 24.84 8.94 5.94
C LYS A 394 24.90 7.61 6.69
N ASN A 395 23.94 7.34 7.59
CA ASN A 395 23.90 6.09 8.32
C ASN A 395 23.36 4.95 7.45
N VAL A 396 22.63 5.26 6.38
CA VAL A 396 22.12 4.24 5.46
C VAL A 396 23.21 3.86 4.47
N ARG A 397 23.58 2.58 4.45
CA ARG A 397 24.53 1.99 3.51
C ARG A 397 23.84 1.43 2.27
N GLU A 398 22.69 0.80 2.46
CA GLU A 398 21.99 0.05 1.40
C GLU A 398 20.47 0.14 1.61
N VAL A 399 19.73 0.32 0.52
CA VAL A 399 18.28 0.17 0.45
C VAL A 399 17.96 -1.22 -0.09
N SER A 400 17.18 -1.97 0.67
CA SER A 400 16.74 -3.32 0.34
C SER A 400 15.23 -3.45 0.45
N VAL A 401 14.70 -4.55 -0.06
CA VAL A 401 13.26 -4.81 -0.07
C VAL A 401 13.04 -6.25 0.39
N GLU A 402 12.05 -6.45 1.25
CA GLU A 402 11.55 -7.74 1.68
C GLU A 402 10.67 -8.34 0.58
N ASP A 403 11.03 -9.53 0.09
CA ASP A 403 10.29 -10.33 -0.89
C ASP A 403 9.55 -9.52 -1.98
N PRO A 404 10.28 -8.74 -2.80
CA PRO A 404 9.67 -7.83 -3.77
C PRO A 404 8.88 -8.58 -4.84
N THR A 405 7.66 -8.10 -5.11
CA THR A 405 6.89 -8.56 -6.28
C THR A 405 7.55 -8.12 -7.59
N SER A 406 7.16 -8.75 -8.71
CA SER A 406 7.61 -8.34 -10.04
C SER A 406 7.20 -6.90 -10.37
N THR A 407 5.97 -6.51 -10.03
CA THR A 407 5.45 -5.14 -10.18
C THR A 407 6.27 -4.14 -9.36
N PHE A 408 6.62 -4.47 -8.11
CA PHE A 408 7.46 -3.61 -7.29
C PHE A 408 8.87 -3.46 -7.87
N SER A 409 9.44 -4.55 -8.39
CA SER A 409 10.77 -4.53 -9.01
C SER A 409 10.80 -3.62 -10.25
N ILE A 410 9.76 -3.64 -11.09
CA ILE A 410 9.60 -2.70 -12.21
C ILE A 410 9.56 -1.26 -11.71
N LEU A 411 8.73 -0.96 -10.71
CA LEU A 411 8.63 0.38 -10.11
C LEU A 411 10.00 0.85 -9.59
N ARG A 412 10.72 -0.01 -8.88
CA ARG A 412 12.06 0.25 -8.37
C ARG A 412 13.03 0.56 -9.50
N TYR A 413 13.02 -0.20 -10.59
CA TYR A 413 13.89 0.07 -11.73
C TYR A 413 13.59 1.41 -12.41
N ILE A 414 12.31 1.79 -12.54
CA ILE A 414 11.91 3.08 -13.08
C ILE A 414 12.43 4.23 -12.21
N VAL A 415 12.30 4.12 -10.87
CA VAL A 415 12.84 5.13 -9.93
C VAL A 415 14.35 5.26 -10.09
N ILE A 416 15.09 4.15 -10.07
CA ILE A 416 16.56 4.21 -10.18
C ILE A 416 17.00 4.80 -11.51
N MET A 417 16.37 4.42 -12.63
CA MET A 417 16.66 5.02 -13.93
C MET A 417 16.36 6.52 -13.95
N LYS A 418 15.23 6.95 -13.38
CA LYS A 418 14.92 8.37 -13.22
C LYS A 418 16.02 9.12 -12.46
N MET A 419 16.52 8.57 -11.35
CA MET A 419 17.60 9.17 -10.58
C MET A 419 18.92 9.26 -11.38
N CYS A 420 19.22 8.26 -12.22
CA CYS A 420 20.38 8.31 -13.12
C CYS A 420 20.26 9.43 -14.16
N PHE A 421 19.06 9.68 -14.68
CA PHE A 421 18.80 10.75 -15.64
C PHE A 421 18.86 12.13 -14.98
N ASP A 422 18.22 12.28 -13.82
CA ASP A 422 18.18 13.55 -13.09
C ASP A 422 19.56 14.01 -12.61
N SER A 423 20.45 13.07 -12.29
CA SER A 423 21.84 13.37 -11.90
C SER A 423 22.79 13.60 -13.08
N ALA A 424 22.27 13.62 -14.31
CA ALA A 424 23.00 13.70 -15.57
C ALA A 424 24.09 12.62 -15.76
N HIS A 425 24.07 11.55 -14.96
CA HIS A 425 24.99 10.42 -15.12
C HIS A 425 24.68 9.59 -16.37
N ILE A 426 23.42 9.61 -16.79
CA ILE A 426 22.96 9.00 -18.04
C ILE A 426 22.14 10.05 -18.79
N SER A 427 22.37 10.20 -20.09
CA SER A 427 21.52 11.05 -20.92
C SER A 427 20.20 10.33 -21.23
N PRO A 428 19.03 10.98 -21.05
CA PRO A 428 17.74 10.43 -21.46
C PRO A 428 17.68 10.10 -22.95
N ASN A 429 18.44 10.81 -23.78
CA ASN A 429 18.48 10.61 -25.23
C ASN A 429 18.98 9.21 -25.63
N MET A 430 19.67 8.50 -24.74
CA MET A 430 20.09 7.12 -24.94
C MET A 430 18.91 6.16 -25.16
N LEU A 431 17.71 6.52 -24.70
CA LEU A 431 16.49 5.75 -24.94
C LEU A 431 15.91 5.97 -26.35
N TYR A 432 16.31 7.03 -27.05
CA TYR A 432 15.64 7.57 -28.23
C TYR A 432 16.57 7.87 -29.42
N SER A 433 17.87 7.59 -29.30
CA SER A 433 18.83 7.87 -30.36
C SER A 433 20.02 6.93 -30.30
N ASP A 434 20.69 6.77 -31.45
CA ASP A 434 21.90 5.98 -31.61
C ASP A 434 23.09 6.76 -31.00
N ILE A 435 23.10 6.89 -29.68
CA ILE A 435 24.19 7.54 -28.93
C ILE A 435 25.23 6.47 -28.54
N GLU A 436 26.48 6.91 -28.35
CA GLU A 436 27.55 6.12 -27.75
C GLU A 436 27.07 5.42 -26.46
N GLU A 437 27.35 4.12 -26.37
CA GLU A 437 27.02 3.32 -25.20
C GLU A 437 27.59 3.97 -23.93
N PRO A 438 26.79 4.11 -22.85
CA PRO A 438 27.28 4.70 -21.62
C PRO A 438 28.35 3.79 -21.03
N ALA A 439 29.23 4.35 -20.21
CA ALA A 439 30.17 3.55 -19.43
C ALA A 439 29.40 2.69 -18.40
N TYR A 440 28.89 1.52 -18.80
CA TYR A 440 28.03 0.65 -17.99
C TYR A 440 28.65 0.28 -16.63
N ALA A 441 29.98 0.16 -16.57
CA ALA A 441 30.70 -0.05 -15.32
C ALA A 441 30.56 1.15 -14.36
N SER A 442 30.71 2.38 -14.88
CA SER A 442 30.51 3.61 -14.12
C SER A 442 29.05 3.75 -13.66
N VAL A 443 28.08 3.44 -14.52
CA VAL A 443 26.65 3.43 -14.16
C VAL A 443 26.38 2.46 -13.02
N LYS A 444 26.88 1.22 -13.13
CA LYS A 444 26.72 0.19 -12.09
C LYS A 444 27.31 0.66 -10.76
N GLU A 445 28.51 1.22 -10.79
CA GLU A 445 29.16 1.75 -9.59
C GLU A 445 28.39 2.91 -8.97
N TRP A 446 27.87 3.82 -9.79
CA TRP A 446 27.05 4.93 -9.33
C TRP A 446 25.76 4.45 -8.67
N VAL A 447 25.04 3.51 -9.30
CA VAL A 447 23.81 2.95 -8.72
C VAL A 447 24.10 2.26 -7.38
N VAL A 448 25.17 1.50 -7.26
CA VAL A 448 25.55 0.85 -5.99
C VAL A 448 25.94 1.88 -4.92
N LYS A 449 26.81 2.84 -5.25
CA LYS A 449 27.42 3.75 -4.26
C LYS A 449 26.50 4.92 -3.92
N VAL A 450 25.82 5.48 -4.91
CA VAL A 450 25.01 6.70 -4.78
C VAL A 450 23.56 6.36 -4.51
N CYS A 451 22.91 5.52 -5.32
CA CYS A 451 21.53 5.10 -5.06
C CYS A 451 21.41 4.08 -3.91
N LYS A 452 22.53 3.63 -3.36
CA LYS A 452 22.60 2.66 -2.26
C LYS A 452 21.91 1.34 -2.61
N GLU A 453 22.04 0.91 -3.86
CA GLU A 453 21.44 -0.31 -4.39
C GLU A 453 22.30 -1.56 -4.22
N SER A 454 21.65 -2.71 -4.26
CA SER A 454 22.36 -4.00 -4.31
C SER A 454 23.09 -4.16 -5.64
N LYS A 455 24.20 -4.91 -5.63
CA LYS A 455 24.94 -5.25 -6.87
C LYS A 455 24.07 -5.99 -7.89
N TYR A 456 23.12 -6.78 -7.42
CA TYR A 456 22.17 -7.49 -8.28
C TYR A 456 21.27 -6.51 -9.04
N ASN A 457 20.60 -5.59 -8.32
CA ASN A 457 19.73 -4.60 -8.96
C ASN A 457 20.51 -3.65 -9.87
N ALA A 458 21.70 -3.22 -9.46
CA ALA A 458 22.56 -2.40 -10.32
C ALA A 458 22.92 -3.11 -11.64
N SER A 459 23.12 -4.44 -11.60
CA SER A 459 23.34 -5.23 -12.82
C SER A 459 22.09 -5.30 -13.69
N ARG A 460 20.90 -5.44 -13.08
CA ARG A 460 19.61 -5.40 -13.80
C ARG A 460 19.37 -4.07 -14.50
N ILE A 461 19.70 -2.94 -13.86
CA ILE A 461 19.61 -1.62 -14.51
C ILE A 461 20.52 -1.56 -15.74
N VAL A 462 21.77 -2.02 -15.62
CA VAL A 462 22.69 -2.08 -16.77
C VAL A 462 22.14 -2.97 -17.89
N GLU A 463 21.61 -4.15 -17.57
CA GLU A 463 20.99 -5.05 -18.54
C GLU A 463 19.81 -4.38 -19.25
N ILE A 464 18.95 -3.66 -18.52
CA ILE A 464 17.82 -2.91 -19.09
C ILE A 464 18.34 -1.85 -20.07
N LEU A 465 19.36 -1.08 -19.68
CA LEU A 465 19.94 -0.02 -20.53
C LEU A 465 20.66 -0.60 -21.78
N GLN A 466 21.27 -1.78 -21.67
CA GLN A 466 21.82 -2.49 -22.83
C GLN A 466 20.72 -2.94 -23.78
N LEU A 467 19.60 -3.44 -23.26
CA LEU A 467 18.45 -3.82 -24.07
C LEU A 467 17.79 -2.62 -24.73
N THR A 468 17.74 -1.43 -24.10
CA THR A 468 17.14 -0.26 -24.73
C THR A 468 17.87 0.16 -26.00
N VAL A 469 19.21 0.06 -26.04
CA VAL A 469 20.00 0.31 -27.26
C VAL A 469 19.64 -0.68 -28.37
N ILE A 470 19.37 -1.95 -28.02
CA ILE A 470 18.99 -3.01 -28.97
C ILE A 470 17.54 -2.87 -29.45
N LEU A 471 16.63 -2.42 -28.58
CA LEU A 471 15.20 -2.28 -28.88
C LEU A 471 14.87 -0.97 -29.61
N HIS A 472 15.72 0.06 -29.48
CA HIS A 472 15.53 1.37 -30.10
C HIS A 472 15.33 1.33 -31.64
N PRO A 473 16.05 0.51 -32.43
CA PRO A 473 15.80 0.35 -33.87
C PRO A 473 14.40 -0.19 -34.21
N ILE A 474 13.72 -0.87 -33.29
CA ILE A 474 12.42 -1.53 -33.52
C ILE A 474 11.27 -0.52 -33.44
N SER A 475 11.39 0.51 -32.60
CA SER A 475 10.36 1.56 -32.46
C SER A 475 10.29 2.49 -33.68
N ARG A 476 11.27 2.42 -34.59
CA ARG A 476 11.30 3.16 -35.88
C ARG A 476 10.75 2.38 -37.08
N LEU A 477 10.30 1.12 -36.93
CA LEU A 477 9.58 0.47 -38.03
C LEU A 477 8.35 1.32 -38.37
N PRO A 478 8.23 1.83 -39.62
CA PRO A 478 7.16 2.74 -39.96
C PRO A 478 5.83 2.01 -39.78
N TYR A 479 5.06 2.42 -38.77
CA TYR A 479 3.62 2.21 -38.79
C TYR A 479 3.11 2.95 -40.01
N THR A 480 2.90 2.26 -41.13
CA THR A 480 2.18 2.80 -42.27
C THR A 480 0.73 3.00 -41.84
N LEU A 481 0.46 4.17 -41.27
CA LEU A 481 -0.88 4.72 -41.15
C LEU A 481 -1.35 5.02 -42.56
N THR A 482 -1.97 4.04 -43.23
CA THR A 482 -2.78 4.30 -44.41
C THR A 482 -3.91 5.24 -44.00
N LYS A 483 -3.82 6.50 -44.42
CA LYS A 483 -4.87 7.50 -44.23
C LYS A 483 -6.13 7.05 -44.98
N THR A 484 -7.15 6.58 -44.28
CA THR A 484 -8.55 6.62 -44.76
C THR A 484 -9.56 6.63 -43.61
N ALA A 485 -10.46 7.63 -43.69
CA ALA A 485 -11.79 7.82 -43.08
C ALA A 485 -11.97 7.74 -41.54
N PRO A 486 -12.89 8.55 -40.97
CA PRO A 486 -13.15 8.56 -39.52
C PRO A 486 -14.05 7.37 -39.14
N GLY A 487 -13.48 6.43 -38.36
CA GLY A 487 -14.17 5.26 -37.80
C GLY A 487 -14.10 5.24 -36.26
N THR A 488 -15.12 4.67 -35.63
CA THR A 488 -15.39 4.65 -34.18
C THR A 488 -14.34 3.90 -33.34
N ALA A 489 -14.32 4.19 -32.03
CA ALA A 489 -13.35 3.72 -31.01
C ALA A 489 -13.04 2.20 -30.97
N SER A 490 -13.89 1.35 -31.54
CA SER A 490 -13.63 -0.09 -31.70
C SER A 490 -12.41 -0.41 -32.57
N ASP A 491 -12.05 0.47 -33.52
CA ASP A 491 -10.92 0.24 -34.44
C ASP A 491 -9.53 0.50 -33.81
N HIS A 492 -9.47 1.15 -32.65
CA HIS A 492 -8.21 1.37 -31.94
C HIS A 492 -7.72 0.11 -31.21
N TYR A 493 -8.62 -0.75 -30.75
CA TYR A 493 -8.26 -2.01 -30.09
C TYR A 493 -7.74 -3.07 -31.08
N LEU A 494 -8.25 -3.11 -32.31
CA LEU A 494 -7.73 -4.01 -33.37
C LEU A 494 -6.35 -3.56 -33.91
N LYS A 495 -6.00 -2.28 -33.80
CA LYS A 495 -4.69 -1.76 -34.24
C LYS A 495 -3.55 -2.14 -33.29
N LEU A 496 -3.84 -2.38 -32.01
CA LEU A 496 -2.87 -2.91 -31.05
C LEU A 496 -2.60 -4.42 -31.26
N SER A 497 -3.54 -5.19 -31.82
CA SER A 497 -3.35 -6.62 -32.07
C SER A 497 -2.39 -6.90 -33.23
N ASN A 498 -2.41 -6.09 -34.29
CA ASN A 498 -1.48 -6.26 -35.44
C ASN A 498 -0.03 -5.85 -35.12
N GLY A 499 0.17 -4.94 -34.16
CA GLY A 499 1.48 -4.66 -33.59
C GLY A 499 2.06 -5.85 -32.81
N SER A 500 1.20 -6.74 -32.30
CA SER A 500 1.62 -7.93 -31.56
C SER A 500 2.21 -9.01 -32.47
N GLU A 501 1.74 -9.19 -33.71
CA GLU A 501 2.20 -10.28 -34.59
C GLU A 501 3.59 -9.99 -35.18
N ALA A 502 3.87 -8.72 -35.53
CA ALA A 502 5.21 -8.29 -35.94
C ALA A 502 6.22 -8.34 -34.79
N TYR A 503 5.80 -7.96 -33.58
CA TYR A 503 6.61 -8.06 -32.36
C TYR A 503 6.89 -9.52 -31.99
N VAL A 504 5.88 -10.40 -32.05
CA VAL A 504 6.01 -11.85 -31.77
C VAL A 504 6.92 -12.52 -32.78
N ASN A 505 6.79 -12.22 -34.08
CA ASN A 505 7.69 -12.74 -35.12
C ASN A 505 9.14 -12.25 -34.96
N TYR A 506 9.33 -11.00 -34.53
CA TYR A 506 10.65 -10.47 -34.23
C TYR A 506 11.27 -11.13 -32.99
N VAL A 507 10.53 -11.26 -31.89
CA VAL A 507 10.99 -11.97 -30.68
C VAL A 507 11.35 -13.41 -31.01
N ALA A 508 10.56 -14.09 -31.84
CA ALA A 508 10.89 -15.44 -32.31
C ALA A 508 12.20 -15.48 -33.12
N ASN A 509 12.43 -14.50 -34.00
CA ASN A 509 13.67 -14.40 -34.79
C ASN A 509 14.89 -13.99 -33.94
N LEU A 510 14.71 -13.12 -32.95
CA LEU A 510 15.75 -12.73 -32.00
C LEU A 510 16.15 -13.92 -31.12
N MET A 511 15.18 -14.67 -30.59
CA MET A 511 15.43 -15.90 -29.84
C MET A 511 16.13 -16.97 -30.70
N LYS A 512 15.81 -17.04 -32.00
CA LYS A 512 16.49 -17.91 -32.96
C LYS A 512 17.94 -17.46 -33.21
N ARG A 513 18.21 -16.15 -33.30
CA ARG A 513 19.57 -15.60 -33.41
C ARG A 513 20.40 -15.85 -32.15
N ILE A 514 19.84 -15.57 -30.97
CA ILE A 514 20.50 -15.83 -29.68
C ILE A 514 20.87 -17.31 -29.55
N ARG A 515 19.93 -18.23 -29.84
CA ARG A 515 20.21 -19.67 -29.88
C ARG A 515 21.29 -20.03 -30.89
N SER A 516 21.28 -19.42 -32.08
CA SER A 516 22.31 -19.68 -33.10
C SER A 516 23.70 -19.19 -32.68
N GLU A 517 23.80 -18.09 -31.94
CA GLU A 517 25.06 -17.59 -31.38
C GLU A 517 25.53 -18.41 -30.19
N GLU A 518 24.63 -18.91 -29.36
CA GLU A 518 24.92 -19.87 -28.29
C GLU A 518 25.49 -21.19 -28.86
N ILE A 519 24.85 -21.73 -29.91
CA ILE A 519 25.34 -22.92 -30.64
C ILE A 519 26.70 -22.62 -31.30
N ARG A 520 26.91 -21.42 -31.85
CA ARG A 520 28.19 -21.02 -32.45
C ARG A 520 29.30 -20.82 -31.41
N ARG A 521 28.96 -20.43 -30.18
CA ARG A 521 29.90 -20.36 -29.05
C ARG A 521 30.23 -21.76 -28.53
N LEU A 522 29.26 -22.67 -28.47
CA LEU A 522 29.47 -24.08 -28.10
C LEU A 522 30.28 -24.83 -29.18
N GLY A 523 30.01 -24.60 -30.46
CA GLY A 523 30.76 -25.20 -31.58
C GLY A 523 32.15 -24.61 -31.81
N LYS A 524 32.54 -23.53 -31.11
CA LYS A 524 33.91 -23.00 -31.11
C LYS A 524 34.81 -23.69 -30.07
N VAL A 525 34.27 -24.56 -29.23
CA VAL A 525 35.05 -25.30 -28.21
C VAL A 525 35.77 -26.52 -28.82
N ASP A 526 35.36 -27.02 -29.99
CA ASP A 526 35.91 -28.26 -30.60
C ASP A 526 37.06 -28.06 -31.61
N HIS A 527 37.65 -26.87 -31.68
CA HIS A 527 38.84 -26.62 -32.51
C HIS A 527 40.03 -26.08 -31.70
N PHE A 528 40.47 -26.89 -30.73
CA PHE A 528 41.84 -26.87 -30.23
C PHE A 528 42.54 -28.21 -30.56
N ASN A 529 43.35 -28.18 -31.61
CA ASN A 529 44.51 -29.04 -31.89
C ASN A 529 44.52 -30.49 -31.36
N LEU A 530 44.08 -31.43 -32.21
CA LEU A 530 44.66 -32.78 -32.25
C LEU A 530 45.87 -32.76 -33.18
N GLY A 531 47.03 -32.43 -32.62
CA GLY A 531 48.34 -32.59 -33.25
C GLY A 531 49.10 -33.72 -32.57
N THR A 532 48.98 -34.92 -33.14
CA THR A 532 49.92 -36.05 -33.12
C THR A 532 51.06 -36.06 -32.09
N SER A 533 50.97 -36.96 -31.11
CA SER A 533 52.14 -37.73 -30.66
C SER A 533 51.72 -39.18 -30.38
N SER A 534 52.53 -40.08 -30.92
CA SER A 534 52.37 -41.52 -30.99
C SER A 534 52.64 -42.21 -29.66
N ILE A 535 51.75 -43.14 -29.31
CA ILE A 535 52.00 -44.52 -28.83
C ILE A 535 53.14 -44.70 -27.80
N ASN A 536 52.77 -45.02 -26.56
CA ASN A 536 53.23 -46.26 -25.94
C ASN A 536 52.28 -46.72 -24.83
N ALA A 537 51.88 -47.99 -24.95
CA ALA A 537 51.04 -48.73 -24.03
C ALA A 537 51.85 -49.14 -22.80
N VAL A 538 51.23 -49.07 -21.61
CA VAL A 538 51.57 -49.93 -20.47
C VAL A 538 50.26 -50.37 -19.81
N ASN A 539 49.96 -51.66 -19.98
CA ASN A 539 49.08 -52.44 -19.12
C ASN A 539 49.77 -52.67 -17.77
N HIS A 540 49.03 -52.57 -16.66
CA HIS A 540 49.05 -53.44 -15.46
C HIS A 540 48.16 -52.78 -14.39
N VAL A 541 46.97 -53.32 -14.08
CA VAL A 541 46.69 -54.30 -13.00
C VAL A 541 47.24 -53.85 -11.64
N GLY A 542 46.32 -53.56 -10.72
CA GLY A 542 46.56 -53.21 -9.31
C GLY A 542 45.39 -52.45 -8.73
#